data_AF-A0A941FAI5-F1
#
_entry.id   AF-A0A941FAI5-F1
#
_cell.length_a   1.000
_cell.length_b   1.000
_cell.length_c   1.000
_cell.angle_alpha   90.00
_cell.angle_beta   90.00
_cell.angle_gamma   90.00
#
_symmetry.space_group_name_H-M   'P 1'
#
loop_
_entity.id
_entity.type
_entity.pdbx_description
1 polymer ?
#
loop_
_entity_poly.entity_id
_entity_poly.type
_entity_poly.pdbx_seq_one_letter_code
_entity_poly.pdbx_strand_id
1 'polypeptide(L)'
;MNEPVLDTFEDTPVRDRDPEWFKRAVFYEVLVRSFQDSDGDGVGDLKGLTAKLDYLQWLGVDCLWLPPFFKSPLRDGGYDVSDYTAVLPEFGDLADFVEFVDAAHQRGMRVIIDFVMNHTSDQHPGSRSPGRTPTGPTATTTCGPTTTRATPTRGSSSSTPRRRTGPTIRCAASTSSTASSRTSPTSTTRTRASRRRSWPR
;
A
#
# COMPACT_ATOMS: atom_id res chain seq x y z
N MET A 1 -4.74 -20.08 -15.08
CA MET A 1 -4.60 -20.43 -13.66
C MET A 1 -4.23 -19.14 -12.94
N ASN A 2 -5.18 -18.22 -12.75
CA ASN A 2 -5.07 -16.95 -11.98
C ASN A 2 -6.43 -16.24 -12.08
N GLU A 3 -7.52 -16.99 -11.88
CA GLU A 3 -8.79 -16.32 -11.63
C GLU A 3 -8.76 -15.84 -10.18
N PRO A 4 -9.09 -14.57 -9.90
CA PRO A 4 -9.19 -14.09 -8.53
C PRO A 4 -10.24 -14.95 -7.83
N VAL A 5 -9.82 -15.72 -6.84
CA VAL A 5 -10.76 -16.40 -5.95
C VAL A 5 -11.50 -15.29 -5.22
N LEU A 6 -12.77 -15.10 -5.56
CA LEU A 6 -13.66 -14.24 -4.80
C LEU A 6 -13.83 -14.90 -3.44
N ASP A 7 -13.06 -14.43 -2.45
CA ASP A 7 -13.32 -14.77 -1.08
C ASP A 7 -14.67 -14.15 -0.70
N THR A 8 -15.66 -15.02 -0.52
CA THR A 8 -17.02 -14.61 -0.14
C THR A 8 -17.11 -14.27 1.34
N PHE A 9 -16.01 -14.39 2.09
CA PHE A 9 -15.93 -14.24 3.54
C PHE A 9 -16.96 -15.13 4.26
N GLU A 10 -17.33 -16.26 3.65
CA GLU A 10 -18.35 -17.16 4.16
C GLU A 10 -17.92 -17.88 5.45
N ASP A 11 -16.62 -18.04 5.65
CA ASP A 11 -16.03 -18.53 6.91
C ASP A 11 -15.90 -17.43 7.97
N THR A 12 -16.06 -16.16 7.58
CA THR A 12 -16.03 -15.04 8.52
C THR A 12 -17.38 -14.97 9.27
N PRO A 13 -17.39 -14.96 10.62
CA PRO A 13 -18.61 -14.87 11.41
C PRO A 13 -19.49 -13.69 10.97
N VAL A 14 -20.81 -13.85 10.97
CA VAL A 14 -21.77 -12.84 10.45
C VAL A 14 -21.61 -11.46 11.11
N ARG A 15 -21.19 -11.41 12.38
CA ARG A 15 -20.90 -10.15 13.09
C ARG A 15 -19.76 -9.35 12.43
N ASP A 16 -18.86 -10.02 11.73
CA ASP A 16 -17.70 -9.44 11.07
C ASP A 16 -17.93 -9.07 9.60
N ARG A 17 -19.11 -9.37 9.05
CA ARG A 17 -19.55 -8.98 7.70
C ARG A 17 -20.26 -7.64 7.64
N ASP A 18 -20.19 -6.82 8.68
CA ASP A 18 -20.71 -5.45 8.64
C ASP A 18 -19.89 -4.64 7.63
N PRO A 19 -20.44 -4.26 6.46
CA PRO A 19 -19.69 -3.52 5.45
C PRO A 19 -19.31 -2.11 5.93
N GLU A 20 -19.91 -1.60 7.01
CA GLU A 20 -19.66 -0.28 7.55
C GLU A 20 -18.90 -0.29 8.88
N TRP A 21 -18.28 -1.43 9.24
CA TRP A 21 -17.55 -1.61 10.50
C TRP A 21 -16.54 -0.47 10.77
N PHE A 22 -15.84 -0.02 9.73
CA PHE A 22 -14.79 1.01 9.79
C PHE A 22 -15.32 2.38 10.24
N LYS A 23 -16.62 2.67 10.08
CA LYS A 23 -17.21 3.94 10.51
C LYS A 23 -17.31 4.07 12.03
N ARG A 24 -17.22 2.95 12.75
CA ARG A 24 -17.38 2.86 14.20
C ARG A 24 -16.13 2.34 14.90
N ALA A 25 -15.14 1.90 14.14
CA ALA A 25 -13.91 1.32 14.64
C ALA A 25 -12.96 2.38 15.16
N VAL A 26 -12.28 2.06 16.27
CA VAL A 26 -11.09 2.79 16.72
C VAL A 26 -9.87 2.18 16.06
N PHE A 27 -9.20 2.96 15.21
CA PHE A 27 -7.94 2.59 14.59
C PHE A 27 -6.77 2.93 15.49
N TYR A 28 -5.79 2.04 15.52
CA TYR A 28 -4.52 2.26 16.19
C TYR A 28 -3.38 2.04 15.19
N GLU A 29 -2.71 3.13 14.83
CA GLU A 29 -1.51 3.09 13.99
C GLU A 29 -0.33 2.57 14.83
N VAL A 30 0.32 1.50 14.35
CA VAL A 30 1.41 0.85 15.07
C VAL A 30 2.59 0.60 14.15
N LEU A 31 3.72 1.26 14.46
CA LEU A 31 4.98 1.03 13.77
C LEU A 31 5.65 -0.21 14.36
N VAL A 32 5.75 -1.30 13.57
CA VAL A 32 6.35 -2.58 13.97
C VAL A 32 7.73 -2.36 14.61
N ARG A 33 8.60 -1.61 13.91
CA ARG A 33 9.98 -1.26 14.34
C ARG A 33 10.10 -0.69 15.75
N SER A 34 9.09 0.00 16.26
CA SER A 34 9.20 0.75 17.52
C SER A 34 8.27 0.26 18.61
N PHE A 35 7.48 -0.79 18.36
CA PHE A 35 6.44 -1.20 19.29
C PHE A 35 6.94 -2.18 20.35
N GLN A 36 7.49 -3.32 19.93
CA GLN A 36 8.02 -4.32 20.84
C GLN A 36 9.04 -5.21 20.11
N ASP A 37 10.24 -5.25 20.65
CA ASP A 37 11.33 -6.17 20.27
C ASP A 37 11.11 -7.52 20.99
N SER A 38 11.16 -8.63 20.26
CA SER A 38 10.98 -9.98 20.81
C SER A 38 12.27 -10.80 20.93
N ASP A 39 13.34 -10.43 20.22
CA ASP A 39 14.58 -11.21 20.14
C ASP A 39 15.82 -10.50 20.70
N GLY A 40 15.68 -9.23 21.07
CA GLY A 40 16.69 -8.42 21.74
C GLY A 40 17.67 -7.72 20.79
N ASP A 41 17.38 -7.63 19.50
CA ASP A 41 18.23 -6.95 18.52
C ASP A 41 18.11 -5.41 18.53
N GLY A 42 17.16 -4.87 19.31
CA GLY A 42 16.87 -3.44 19.44
C GLY A 42 15.84 -2.90 18.45
N VAL A 43 15.26 -3.75 17.61
CA VAL A 43 14.23 -3.43 16.62
C VAL A 43 12.95 -4.19 16.96
N GLY A 44 11.81 -3.49 16.90
CA GLY A 44 10.52 -4.14 17.06
C GLY A 44 10.15 -5.01 15.86
N ASP A 45 9.50 -6.15 16.13
CA ASP A 45 9.21 -7.18 15.14
C ASP A 45 7.74 -7.68 15.24
N LEU A 46 7.31 -8.50 14.26
CA LEU A 46 5.93 -8.99 14.18
C LEU A 46 5.57 -9.94 15.34
N LYS A 47 6.54 -10.68 15.90
CA LYS A 47 6.31 -11.56 17.06
C LYS A 47 6.11 -10.74 18.33
N GLY A 48 6.89 -9.68 18.50
CA GLY A 48 6.74 -8.71 19.58
C GLY A 48 5.40 -8.01 19.51
N LEU A 49 4.96 -7.59 18.32
CA LEU A 49 3.62 -7.05 18.11
C LEU A 49 2.53 -8.07 18.45
N THR A 50 2.68 -9.32 18.01
CA THR A 50 1.75 -10.42 18.32
C THR A 50 1.62 -10.65 19.83
N ALA A 51 2.73 -10.63 20.56
CA ALA A 51 2.76 -10.79 22.02
C ALA A 51 2.04 -9.67 22.79
N LYS A 52 1.78 -8.53 22.13
CA LYS A 52 1.09 -7.37 22.71
C LYS A 52 -0.37 -7.24 22.28
N LEU A 53 -0.90 -8.17 21.50
CA LEU A 53 -2.29 -8.13 21.07
C LEU A 53 -3.29 -8.16 22.24
N ASP A 54 -2.96 -8.82 23.35
CA ASP A 54 -3.81 -8.82 24.55
C ASP A 54 -3.90 -7.43 25.19
N TYR A 55 -2.81 -6.66 25.17
CA TYR A 55 -2.79 -5.28 25.62
C TYR A 55 -3.63 -4.38 24.71
N LEU A 56 -3.50 -4.54 23.39
CA LEU A 56 -4.26 -3.76 22.41
C LEU A 56 -5.77 -4.08 22.48
N GLN A 57 -6.11 -5.35 22.72
CA GLN A 57 -7.48 -5.77 22.97
C GLN A 57 -8.03 -5.16 24.27
N TRP A 58 -7.26 -5.20 25.36
CA TRP A 58 -7.64 -4.56 26.63
C TRP A 58 -7.86 -3.05 26.47
N LEU A 59 -7.04 -2.38 25.67
CA LEU A 59 -7.18 -0.96 25.37
C LEU A 59 -8.49 -0.64 24.61
N GLY A 60 -9.09 -1.64 23.96
CA GLY A 60 -10.34 -1.52 23.20
C GLY A 60 -10.14 -1.09 21.75
N VAL A 61 -8.99 -1.44 21.16
CA VAL A 61 -8.72 -1.19 19.72
C VAL A 61 -9.54 -2.15 18.86
N ASP A 62 -10.18 -1.65 17.81
CA ASP A 62 -10.95 -2.46 16.86
C ASP A 62 -10.12 -2.84 15.62
N CYS A 63 -9.17 -1.97 15.21
CA CYS A 63 -8.35 -2.20 14.03
C CYS A 63 -6.93 -1.65 14.17
N LEU A 64 -5.95 -2.47 13.79
CA LEU A 64 -4.55 -2.10 13.70
C LEU A 64 -4.24 -1.60 12.29
N TRP A 65 -3.56 -0.45 12.21
CA TRP A 65 -3.03 0.09 10.97
C TRP A 65 -1.51 0.00 11.00
N LEU A 66 -0.95 -0.81 10.10
CA LEU A 66 0.48 -0.99 9.97
C LEU A 66 1.00 -0.10 8.83
N PRO A 67 1.91 0.84 9.14
CA PRO A 67 2.77 1.45 8.13
C PRO A 67 3.63 0.40 7.39
N PRO A 68 4.34 0.77 6.31
CA PRO A 68 5.05 -0.18 5.47
C PRO A 68 6.04 -1.06 6.24
N PHE A 69 5.84 -2.39 6.15
CA PHE A 69 6.73 -3.42 6.70
C PHE A 69 7.34 -4.31 5.60
N PHE A 70 7.09 -3.97 4.33
CA PHE A 70 7.64 -4.67 3.18
C PHE A 70 9.15 -4.52 3.08
N LYS A 71 9.79 -5.42 2.33
CA LYS A 71 11.21 -5.33 2.03
C LYS A 71 11.52 -4.03 1.29
N SER A 72 12.36 -3.20 1.91
CA SER A 72 12.75 -1.88 1.42
C SER A 72 14.22 -1.61 1.79
N PRO A 73 14.97 -0.80 1.02
CA PRO A 73 16.29 -0.32 1.43
C PRO A 73 16.22 0.81 2.49
N LEU A 74 15.01 1.17 2.93
CA LEU A 74 14.71 2.10 4.02
C LEU A 74 15.26 3.51 3.81
N ARG A 75 15.31 3.98 2.56
CA ARG A 75 15.74 5.37 2.25
C ARG A 75 14.61 6.37 2.47
N ASP A 76 13.37 5.91 2.53
CA ASP A 76 12.17 6.71 2.81
C ASP A 76 11.28 6.03 3.85
N GLY A 77 11.88 5.56 4.95
CA GLY A 77 11.15 4.99 6.08
C GLY A 77 10.34 3.72 5.78
N GLY A 78 10.62 3.04 4.66
CA GLY A 78 9.89 1.84 4.22
C GLY A 78 8.91 2.08 3.07
N TYR A 79 8.63 3.34 2.71
CA TYR A 79 7.75 3.66 1.59
C TYR A 79 8.41 3.42 0.22
N ASP A 80 9.73 3.32 0.17
CA ASP A 80 10.52 2.91 -0.98
C ASP A 80 10.55 1.37 -1.13
N VAL A 81 9.40 0.75 -1.42
CA VAL A 81 9.25 -0.71 -1.46
C VAL A 81 10.03 -1.36 -2.60
N SER A 82 10.83 -2.38 -2.29
CA SER A 82 11.63 -3.16 -3.25
C SER A 82 11.03 -4.51 -3.63
N ASP A 83 10.18 -5.07 -2.77
CA ASP A 83 9.42 -6.30 -3.02
C ASP A 83 8.13 -6.27 -2.18
N TYR A 84 6.97 -6.28 -2.85
CA TYR A 84 5.65 -6.25 -2.21
C TYR A 84 5.21 -7.60 -1.64
N THR A 85 5.94 -8.67 -1.94
CA THR A 85 5.61 -10.04 -1.51
C THR A 85 6.49 -10.52 -0.34
N ALA A 86 7.47 -9.71 0.05
CA ALA A 86 8.40 -10.01 1.12
C ALA A 86 8.29 -8.99 2.26
N VAL A 87 8.39 -9.49 3.49
CA VAL A 87 8.55 -8.69 4.71
C VAL A 87 10.02 -8.24 4.83
N LEU A 88 10.25 -7.08 5.43
CA LEU A 88 11.60 -6.64 5.79
C LEU A 88 12.20 -7.64 6.79
N PRO A 89 13.40 -8.21 6.54
CA PRO A 89 13.96 -9.26 7.40
C PRO A 89 14.10 -8.89 8.88
N GLU A 90 14.30 -7.60 9.18
CA GLU A 90 14.35 -7.08 10.57
C GLU A 90 13.00 -7.20 11.31
N PHE A 91 11.88 -7.39 10.59
CA PHE A 91 10.55 -7.51 11.19
C PHE A 91 10.04 -8.95 11.28
N GLY A 92 10.76 -9.91 10.67
CA GLY A 92 10.36 -11.30 10.53
C GLY A 92 10.11 -11.71 9.08
N ASP A 93 9.26 -12.72 8.90
CA ASP A 93 8.89 -13.25 7.59
C ASP A 93 7.38 -13.21 7.31
N LEU A 94 6.97 -13.78 6.17
CA LEU A 94 5.55 -13.82 5.78
C LEU A 94 4.73 -14.74 6.71
N ALA A 95 5.32 -15.79 7.26
CA ALA A 95 4.63 -16.68 8.19
C ALA A 95 4.34 -15.95 9.51
N ASP A 96 5.30 -15.16 10.01
CA ASP A 96 5.10 -14.31 11.19
C ASP A 96 3.97 -13.30 10.97
N PHE A 97 3.85 -12.74 9.75
CA PHE A 97 2.74 -11.84 9.42
C PHE A 97 1.38 -12.56 9.38
N VAL A 98 1.33 -13.77 8.83
CA VAL A 98 0.10 -14.59 8.83
C VAL A 98 -0.31 -14.92 10.27
N GLU A 99 0.62 -15.36 11.11
CA GLU A 99 0.36 -15.65 12.52
C GLU A 99 -0.17 -14.43 13.27
N PHE A 100 0.44 -13.26 13.05
CA PHE A 100 -0.02 -11.99 13.61
C PHE A 100 -1.47 -11.67 13.23
N VAL A 101 -1.80 -11.78 11.92
CA VAL A 101 -3.15 -11.49 11.41
C VAL A 101 -4.17 -12.47 12.00
N ASP A 102 -3.86 -13.76 12.03
CA ASP A 102 -4.73 -14.79 12.62
C ASP A 102 -4.95 -14.53 14.12
N ALA A 103 -3.90 -14.21 14.86
CA ALA A 103 -3.98 -13.89 16.27
C ALA A 103 -4.80 -12.61 16.55
N ALA A 104 -4.71 -11.60 15.66
CA ALA A 104 -5.53 -10.39 15.75
C ALA A 104 -7.01 -10.69 15.48
N HIS A 105 -7.31 -11.47 14.43
CA HIS A 105 -8.66 -11.88 14.08
C HIS A 105 -9.31 -12.74 15.18
N GLN A 106 -8.58 -13.65 15.81
CA GLN A 106 -9.06 -14.43 16.96
C GLN A 106 -9.53 -13.54 18.13
N ARG A 107 -8.98 -12.34 18.25
CA ARG A 107 -9.35 -11.33 19.26
C ARG A 107 -10.44 -10.37 18.79
N GLY A 108 -10.95 -10.54 17.57
CA GLY A 108 -11.95 -9.68 16.95
C GLY A 108 -11.39 -8.34 16.46
N MET A 109 -10.06 -8.19 16.38
CA MET A 109 -9.40 -7.03 15.81
C MET A 109 -9.19 -7.23 14.32
N ARG A 110 -9.24 -6.15 13.53
CA ARG A 110 -8.90 -6.16 12.10
C ARG A 110 -7.51 -5.60 11.86
N VAL A 111 -6.90 -5.95 10.74
CA VAL A 111 -5.60 -5.43 10.33
C VAL A 111 -5.74 -4.76 8.97
N ILE A 112 -5.27 -3.51 8.87
CA ILE A 112 -5.05 -2.82 7.60
C ILE A 112 -3.58 -2.45 7.46
N ILE A 113 -3.14 -2.31 6.23
CA ILE A 113 -1.74 -2.04 5.90
C ILE A 113 -1.66 -0.86 4.94
N ASP A 114 -0.58 -0.07 5.05
CA ASP A 114 -0.25 0.88 4.00
C ASP A 114 0.18 0.17 2.73
N PHE A 115 -0.35 0.63 1.60
CA PHE A 115 -0.03 0.09 0.28
C PHE A 115 0.37 1.20 -0.69
N VAL A 116 1.68 1.28 -0.96
CA VAL A 116 2.27 2.33 -1.80
C VAL A 116 2.14 1.94 -3.27
N MET A 117 1.18 2.53 -3.98
CA MET A 117 0.96 2.25 -5.41
C MET A 117 1.64 3.24 -6.37
N ASN A 118 1.97 4.45 -5.89
CA ASN A 118 2.44 5.53 -6.76
C ASN A 118 3.86 5.31 -7.28
N HIS A 119 4.72 4.62 -6.53
CA HIS A 119 6.13 4.44 -6.84
C HIS A 119 6.70 3.17 -6.18
N THR A 120 7.87 2.73 -6.65
CA THR A 120 8.66 1.63 -6.09
C THR A 120 10.12 2.07 -5.92
N SER A 121 10.89 1.31 -5.13
CA SER A 121 12.35 1.47 -5.02
C SER A 121 13.07 1.38 -6.38
N ASP A 122 14.24 2.01 -6.49
CA ASP A 122 15.20 1.78 -7.59
C ASP A 122 15.76 0.35 -7.59
N GLN A 123 15.66 -0.35 -6.46
CA GLN A 123 16.04 -1.75 -6.30
C GLN A 123 14.93 -2.75 -6.64
N HIS A 124 13.70 -2.29 -6.91
CA HIS A 124 12.60 -3.17 -7.30
C HIS A 124 12.93 -3.86 -8.66
N PRO A 125 12.69 -5.17 -8.82
CA PRO A 125 13.02 -5.89 -10.06
C PRO A 125 12.43 -5.25 -11.32
N GLY A 126 11.24 -4.65 -11.22
CA GLY A 126 10.59 -3.91 -12.31
C GLY A 126 11.17 -2.52 -12.60
N SER A 127 11.96 -1.95 -11.68
CA SER A 127 12.60 -0.63 -11.81
C SER A 127 13.99 -0.72 -12.46
N ARG A 128 14.67 -1.85 -12.26
CA ARG A 128 15.98 -2.13 -12.86
C ARG A 128 15.85 -2.46 -14.35
N SER A 129 15.67 -1.44 -15.19
CA SER A 129 16.01 -1.54 -16.61
C SER A 129 17.53 -1.40 -16.75
N PRO A 130 18.29 -2.47 -17.07
CA PRO A 130 19.70 -2.31 -17.41
C PRO A 130 19.75 -1.55 -18.73
N GLY A 131 20.23 -0.31 -18.70
CA GLY A 131 20.63 0.43 -19.91
C GLY A 131 19.57 0.46 -21.02
N ARG A 132 18.60 1.36 -20.90
CA ARG A 132 18.08 2.16 -22.04
C ARG A 132 17.97 1.38 -23.37
N THR A 133 17.14 0.34 -23.39
CA THR A 133 16.49 -0.14 -24.61
C THR A 133 15.06 -0.54 -24.23
N PRO A 134 14.03 0.19 -24.67
CA PRO A 134 12.65 -0.10 -24.31
C PRO A 134 12.16 -1.27 -25.16
N THR A 135 12.60 -2.48 -24.82
CA THR A 135 12.14 -3.72 -25.47
C THR A 135 11.83 -4.74 -24.39
N GLY A 136 10.81 -4.43 -23.59
CA GLY A 136 10.26 -5.32 -22.56
C GLY A 136 8.97 -4.71 -22.00
N PRO A 137 8.01 -5.52 -21.50
CA PRO A 137 6.71 -5.04 -21.04
C PRO A 137 6.79 -4.10 -19.82
N THR A 138 7.92 -4.08 -19.09
CA THR A 138 8.20 -3.20 -17.94
C THR A 138 8.77 -1.84 -18.33
N ALA A 139 9.15 -1.62 -19.59
CA ALA A 139 9.80 -0.38 -20.01
C ALA A 139 8.87 0.86 -19.96
N THR A 140 7.55 0.66 -19.80
CA THR A 140 6.54 1.73 -19.76
C THR A 140 6.17 2.17 -18.34
N THR A 141 6.65 1.49 -17.30
CA THR A 141 6.18 1.71 -15.92
C THR A 141 6.69 3.01 -15.29
N THR A 142 7.79 3.58 -15.79
CA THR A 142 8.40 4.78 -15.21
C THR A 142 8.23 5.99 -16.10
N CYS A 143 7.59 7.04 -15.59
CA CYS A 143 7.48 8.33 -16.28
C CYS A 143 8.80 9.08 -16.19
N GLY A 144 9.57 9.10 -17.28
CA GLY A 144 10.80 9.89 -17.41
C GLY A 144 10.72 10.89 -18.56
N PRO A 145 11.41 12.05 -18.48
CA PRO A 145 11.50 12.95 -19.62
C PRO A 145 12.20 12.23 -20.78
N THR A 146 11.55 12.24 -21.96
CA THR A 146 12.21 11.81 -23.19
C THR A 146 13.22 12.88 -23.57
N THR A 147 14.47 12.72 -23.12
CA THR A 147 15.57 13.56 -23.62
C THR A 147 15.88 13.13 -25.05
N THR A 148 15.20 13.73 -26.03
CA THR A 148 15.61 13.65 -27.43
C THR A 148 16.98 14.30 -27.53
N ARG A 149 18.03 13.50 -27.58
CA ARG A 149 19.39 13.98 -27.83
C ARG A 149 19.41 14.52 -29.26
N ALA A 150 19.26 15.83 -29.42
CA ALA A 150 19.46 16.48 -30.70
C ALA A 150 20.90 16.22 -31.15
N THR A 151 21.06 15.43 -32.20
CA THR A 151 22.35 15.25 -32.87
C THR A 151 22.74 16.60 -33.48
N PRO A 152 23.91 17.18 -33.16
CA PRO A 152 24.29 18.46 -33.73
C PRO A 152 24.61 18.25 -35.21
N THR A 153 23.74 18.74 -36.10
CA THR A 153 24.06 18.88 -37.52
C THR A 153 25.07 20.01 -37.67
N ARG A 154 26.28 19.65 -38.12
CA ARG A 154 27.37 20.57 -38.43
C ARG A 154 26.94 21.43 -39.63
N GLY A 155 26.65 22.71 -39.39
CA GLY A 155 26.21 23.68 -40.42
C GLY A 155 26.45 25.12 -39.96
N SER A 156 26.85 25.96 -40.91
CA SER A 156 27.56 27.23 -40.80
C SER A 156 26.91 28.39 -40.02
N SER A 157 27.79 29.28 -39.57
CA SER A 157 27.59 30.57 -38.91
C SER A 157 26.48 31.49 -39.45
N SER A 158 25.61 31.96 -38.56
CA SER A 158 25.05 33.32 -38.60
C SER A 158 24.43 33.69 -37.24
N SER A 159 24.82 34.83 -36.69
CA SER A 159 24.47 35.34 -35.37
C SER A 159 23.07 35.97 -35.31
N THR A 160 22.18 35.43 -34.48
CA THR A 160 21.00 36.15 -33.93
C THR A 160 20.57 35.48 -32.62
N PRO A 161 20.26 36.22 -31.53
CA PRO A 161 19.92 35.61 -30.25
C PRO A 161 18.47 35.07 -30.27
N ARG A 162 18.32 33.75 -30.33
CA ARG A 162 17.01 33.09 -30.24
C ARG A 162 16.65 32.86 -28.76
N ARG A 163 15.56 33.50 -28.32
CA ARG A 163 14.98 33.39 -26.97
C ARG A 163 14.76 31.91 -26.60
N ARG A 164 15.35 31.43 -25.50
CA ARG A 164 15.13 30.08 -24.94
C ARG A 164 13.66 29.96 -24.51
N THR A 165 12.84 29.30 -25.31
CA THR A 165 11.57 28.73 -24.84
C THR A 165 11.90 27.41 -24.14
N GLY A 166 11.50 27.27 -22.88
CA GLY A 166 11.68 26.05 -22.09
C GLY A 166 10.97 24.84 -22.71
N PRO A 167 11.32 23.62 -22.30
CA PRO A 167 10.77 22.40 -22.89
C PRO A 167 9.25 22.33 -22.67
N THR A 168 8.50 22.22 -23.75
CA THR A 168 7.06 21.94 -23.70
C THR A 168 6.87 20.46 -23.39
N ILE A 169 6.29 20.16 -22.22
CA ILE A 169 5.86 18.81 -21.87
C ILE A 169 4.62 18.49 -22.73
N ARG A 170 4.72 17.54 -23.65
CA ARG A 170 3.55 16.93 -24.32
C ARG A 170 3.27 15.59 -23.64
N CYS A 171 2.22 15.54 -22.84
CA CYS A 171 1.62 14.27 -22.42
C CYS A 171 0.78 13.73 -23.57
N ALA A 172 1.14 12.57 -24.10
CA ALA A 172 0.25 11.80 -24.97
C ALA A 172 -0.61 10.90 -24.07
N ALA A 173 -1.82 11.36 -23.74
CA ALA A 173 -2.85 10.49 -23.18
C ALA A 173 -3.54 9.78 -24.36
N SER A 174 -3.27 8.49 -24.54
CA SER A 174 -4.12 7.64 -25.37
C SER A 174 -5.28 7.15 -24.50
N THR A 175 -6.44 7.77 -24.63
CA THR A 175 -7.69 7.33 -24.01
C THR A 175 -8.36 6.30 -24.93
N SER A 176 -8.34 5.02 -24.54
CA SER A 176 -9.29 4.03 -25.03
C SER A 176 -10.51 4.02 -24.10
N SER A 177 -11.56 4.72 -24.48
CA SER A 177 -12.85 4.75 -23.79
C SER A 177 -13.72 3.58 -24.24
N THR A 178 -14.09 2.69 -23.32
CA THR A 178 -15.20 1.74 -23.50
C THR A 178 -16.25 2.07 -22.45
N ALA A 179 -17.33 2.72 -22.86
CA ALA A 179 -18.46 3.05 -22.00
C ALA A 179 -19.32 1.79 -21.80
N SER A 180 -19.67 1.48 -20.55
CA SER A 180 -20.73 0.51 -20.24
C SER A 180 -21.58 1.08 -19.12
N SER A 181 -22.81 1.44 -19.48
CA SER A 181 -23.85 1.98 -18.60
C SER A 181 -24.53 0.85 -17.83
N ARG A 182 -24.71 1.01 -16.51
CA ARG A 182 -25.79 0.33 -15.78
C ARG A 182 -26.14 1.05 -14.47
N THR A 183 -27.42 0.89 -14.14
CA THR A 183 -28.32 1.73 -13.38
C THR A 183 -28.34 1.40 -11.88
N SER A 184 -28.46 2.41 -11.03
CA SER A 184 -28.62 2.27 -9.57
C SER A 184 -30.08 2.04 -9.17
N PRO A 185 -30.36 1.25 -8.11
CA PRO A 185 -31.61 1.37 -7.38
C PRO A 185 -31.40 1.98 -5.98
N THR A 186 -32.36 2.82 -5.61
CA THR A 186 -32.52 3.56 -4.36
C THR A 186 -32.99 2.64 -3.23
N SER A 187 -32.53 2.86 -1.98
CA SER A 187 -33.18 2.23 -0.81
C SER A 187 -33.23 3.16 0.41
N THR A 188 -34.42 3.14 1.01
CA THR A 188 -35.02 3.98 2.04
C THR A 188 -34.36 3.90 3.42
N THR A 189 -34.21 5.06 4.07
CA THR A 189 -33.76 5.23 5.46
C THR A 189 -34.78 4.70 6.47
N ARG A 190 -34.33 3.91 7.45
CA ARG A 190 -35.13 3.60 8.65
C ARG A 190 -34.27 3.73 9.90
N THR A 191 -34.52 4.79 10.65
CA THR A 191 -33.92 5.09 11.96
C THR A 191 -34.38 4.08 13.00
N ARG A 192 -33.48 3.52 13.80
CA ARG A 192 -33.83 2.85 15.07
C ARG A 192 -32.78 3.09 16.16
N ALA A 193 -33.31 3.33 17.36
CA ALA A 193 -32.68 3.93 18.52
C ALA A 193 -31.48 3.16 19.13
N SER A 194 -30.53 3.96 19.65
CA SER A 194 -29.37 3.54 20.43
C SER A 194 -29.77 2.95 21.79
N ARG A 195 -29.25 1.76 22.14
CA ARG A 195 -29.17 1.30 23.53
C ARG A 195 -27.72 1.40 24.01
N ARG A 196 -27.46 2.35 24.91
CA ARG A 196 -26.23 2.42 25.71
C ARG A 196 -26.12 1.14 26.55
N ARG A 197 -24.98 0.46 26.50
CA ARG A 197 -24.60 -0.55 27.50
C ARG A 197 -23.65 0.13 28.49
N SER A 198 -24.11 0.27 29.73
CA SER A 198 -23.30 0.63 30.88
C SER A 198 -22.54 -0.61 31.37
N TRP A 199 -21.26 -0.46 31.68
CA TRP A 199 -20.47 -1.47 32.39
C TRP A 199 -20.05 -0.95 33.77
N PRO A 200 -20.03 -1.81 34.81
CA PRO A 200 -19.67 -1.42 36.17
C PRO A 200 -18.16 -1.19 36.31
N ARG A 201 -17.84 -0.36 37.31
CA ARG A 201 -16.52 0.17 37.67
C ARG A 201 -15.55 -0.90 38.16
#